data_AF-A0A7C5VFG5-F1
#
_entry.id   AF-A0A7C5VFG5-F1
#
_cell.length_a   1.000
_cell.length_b   1.000
_cell.length_c   1.000
_cell.angle_alpha   90.00
_cell.angle_beta   90.00
_cell.angle_gamma   90.00
#
_symmetry.space_group_name_H-M   'P 1'
#
loop_
_entity.id
_entity.type
_entity.pdbx_description
1 polymer ?
#
loop_
_entity_poly.entity_id
_entity_poly.type
_entity_poly.pdbx_seq_one_letter_code
_entity_poly.pdbx_strand_id
1 'polypeptide(L)'
;MDRCVIEAEALRSAYIFLVNLLALMAIYLIVNLSLELEYGKSGIPNFGKVLSVAAGAFVAGSIPGRILGSLFNVYGGISGITDPVVAECIRGLSPQKPTILERMDYIEDNVVIVTCVNRVLYANPVLSVGILLMTLLVAAAVGAALGLVASYPALRLKEDYLAMTLLAFGEFLTAIGYYSRDIVGGTLGVS
;
A
#
# COMPACT_ATOMS: atom_id res chain seq x y z
N MET A 1 36.59 -8.56 6.12
CA MET A 1 35.36 -8.20 5.40
C MET A 1 35.79 -7.70 4.04
N ASP A 2 35.59 -8.54 3.03
CA ASP A 2 36.28 -8.43 1.75
C ASP A 2 35.63 -7.37 0.86
N ARG A 3 36.47 -6.64 0.10
CA ARG A 3 36.08 -5.52 -0.77
C ARG A 3 34.95 -5.90 -1.77
N CYS A 4 34.86 -7.18 -2.13
CA CYS A 4 33.82 -7.74 -2.99
C CYS A 4 32.40 -7.71 -2.37
N VAL A 5 32.28 -7.87 -1.04
CA VAL A 5 30.98 -7.82 -0.35
C VAL A 5 30.46 -6.37 -0.31
N ILE A 6 31.35 -5.41 -0.08
CA ILE A 6 31.01 -3.97 -0.04
C ILE A 6 30.49 -3.50 -1.42
N GLU A 7 31.14 -3.90 -2.51
CA GLU A 7 30.70 -3.53 -3.87
C GLU A 7 29.35 -4.19 -4.24
N ALA A 8 29.11 -5.43 -3.82
CA ALA A 8 27.85 -6.13 -4.06
C ALA A 8 26.67 -5.53 -3.27
N GLU A 9 26.90 -5.12 -2.02
CA GLU A 9 25.90 -4.43 -1.18
C GLU A 9 25.60 -3.01 -1.71
N ALA A 10 26.63 -2.29 -2.15
CA ALA A 10 26.47 -0.97 -2.77
C ALA A 10 25.64 -1.08 -4.07
N LEU A 11 25.93 -2.06 -4.93
CA LEU A 11 25.18 -2.29 -6.16
C LEU A 11 23.73 -2.69 -5.89
N ARG A 12 23.48 -3.58 -4.90
CA ARG A 12 22.13 -3.96 -4.49
C ARG A 12 21.33 -2.77 -3.99
N SER A 13 21.95 -1.93 -3.17
CA SER A 13 21.30 -0.73 -2.60
C SER A 13 20.96 0.27 -3.70
N ALA A 14 21.88 0.51 -4.63
CA ALA A 14 21.66 1.36 -5.80
C ALA A 14 20.55 0.84 -6.71
N TYR A 15 20.48 -0.48 -6.94
CA TYR A 15 19.41 -1.11 -7.72
C TYR A 15 18.03 -0.92 -7.07
N ILE A 16 17.89 -1.20 -5.77
CA ILE A 16 16.62 -1.01 -5.05
C ILE A 16 16.21 0.46 -5.08
N PHE A 17 17.15 1.38 -4.87
CA PHE A 17 16.90 2.80 -4.98
C PHE A 17 16.37 3.19 -6.38
N LEU A 18 17.01 2.72 -7.44
CA LEU A 18 16.64 3.05 -8.81
C LEU A 18 15.26 2.49 -9.18
N VAL A 19 14.94 1.27 -8.76
CA VAL A 19 13.61 0.68 -8.95
C VAL A 19 12.54 1.49 -8.22
N ASN A 20 12.78 1.88 -6.97
CA ASN A 20 11.84 2.70 -6.20
C ASN A 20 11.64 4.09 -6.81
N LEU A 21 12.73 4.73 -7.26
CA LEU A 21 12.67 6.02 -7.94
C LEU A 21 11.86 5.94 -9.24
N LEU A 22 12.13 4.92 -10.06
CA LEU A 22 11.44 4.71 -11.33
C LEU A 22 9.96 4.39 -11.10
N ALA A 23 9.64 3.59 -10.08
CA ALA A 23 8.27 3.30 -9.69
C ALA A 23 7.50 4.58 -9.30
N LEU A 24 8.08 5.44 -8.45
CA LEU A 24 7.47 6.72 -8.08
C LEU A 24 7.29 7.62 -9.31
N MET A 25 8.33 7.77 -10.14
CA MET A 25 8.27 8.60 -11.34
C MET A 25 7.23 8.10 -12.35
N ALA A 26 7.09 6.78 -12.51
CA ALA A 26 6.09 6.18 -13.38
C ALA A 26 4.66 6.47 -12.91
N ILE A 27 4.38 6.35 -11.61
CA ILE A 27 3.05 6.65 -11.05
C ILE A 27 2.70 8.13 -11.30
N TYR A 28 3.60 9.06 -10.99
CA TYR A 28 3.36 10.50 -11.25
C TYR A 28 3.21 10.81 -12.73
N LEU A 29 4.00 10.17 -13.60
CA LEU A 29 3.92 10.36 -15.05
C LEU A 29 2.58 9.86 -15.61
N ILE A 30 2.10 8.69 -15.16
CA ILE A 30 0.79 8.16 -15.57
C ILE A 30 -0.32 9.14 -15.19
N VAL A 31 -0.30 9.64 -13.95
CA VAL A 31 -1.33 10.58 -13.45
C VAL A 31 -1.29 11.89 -14.24
N ASN A 32 -0.10 12.47 -14.43
CA ASN A 32 0.07 13.75 -15.14
C ASN A 32 -0.31 13.62 -16.62
N LEU A 33 0.15 12.58 -17.31
CA LEU A 33 -0.23 12.34 -18.71
C LEU A 33 -1.75 12.17 -18.83
N SER A 34 -2.37 11.48 -17.89
CA SER A 34 -3.81 11.29 -17.87
C SER A 34 -4.59 12.58 -17.59
N LEU A 35 -4.01 13.52 -16.82
CA LEU A 35 -4.58 14.86 -16.60
C LEU A 35 -4.45 15.75 -17.84
N GLU A 36 -3.29 15.75 -18.48
CA GLU A 36 -3.03 16.53 -19.70
C GLU A 36 -3.89 16.04 -20.88
N LEU A 37 -4.11 14.73 -20.99
CA LEU A 37 -5.02 14.16 -22.00
C LEU A 37 -6.48 14.54 -21.77
N GLU A 38 -6.92 14.58 -20.51
CA GLU A 38 -8.27 15.07 -20.15
C GLU A 38 -8.39 16.55 -20.47
N TYR A 39 -7.47 17.38 -19.97
CA TYR A 39 -7.45 18.82 -20.24
C TYR A 39 -7.39 19.14 -21.73
N GLY A 40 -6.61 18.37 -22.50
CA GLY A 40 -6.51 18.53 -23.95
C GLY A 40 -7.80 18.23 -24.72
N LYS A 41 -8.71 17.39 -24.19
CA LYS A 41 -9.99 17.08 -24.83
C LYS A 41 -11.19 17.84 -24.28
N SER A 42 -11.24 18.07 -22.97
CA SER A 42 -12.37 18.72 -22.31
C SER A 42 -12.16 20.22 -22.11
N GLY A 43 -10.91 20.69 -22.13
CA GLY A 43 -10.54 22.07 -21.78
C GLY A 43 -10.74 22.39 -20.29
N ILE A 44 -11.15 21.41 -19.48
CA ILE A 44 -11.47 21.58 -18.06
C ILE A 44 -10.44 20.79 -17.23
N PRO A 45 -9.71 21.44 -16.31
CA PRO A 45 -8.70 20.76 -15.52
C PRO A 45 -9.35 19.90 -14.43
N ASN A 46 -8.99 18.61 -14.37
CA ASN A 46 -9.54 17.65 -13.41
C ASN A 46 -8.65 17.50 -12.16
N PHE A 47 -8.69 18.50 -11.29
CA PHE A 47 -7.89 18.49 -10.05
C PHE A 47 -8.33 17.41 -9.04
N GLY A 48 -9.53 16.82 -9.20
CA GLY A 48 -10.08 15.82 -8.29
C GLY A 48 -9.39 14.46 -8.37
N LYS A 49 -8.63 14.22 -9.45
CA LYS A 49 -7.98 12.94 -9.75
C LYS A 49 -6.97 12.52 -8.68
N VAL A 50 -6.23 13.46 -8.09
CA VAL A 50 -5.25 13.20 -7.04
C VAL A 50 -5.90 12.52 -5.83
N LEU A 51 -7.11 12.94 -5.45
CA LEU A 51 -7.84 12.34 -4.33
C LEU A 51 -8.19 10.87 -4.61
N SER A 52 -8.66 10.57 -5.83
CA SER A 52 -9.00 9.20 -6.23
C SER A 52 -7.77 8.27 -6.29
N VAL A 53 -6.64 8.79 -6.77
CA VAL A 53 -5.37 8.06 -6.86
C VAL A 53 -4.80 7.79 -5.47
N ALA A 54 -4.77 8.81 -4.61
CA ALA A 54 -4.30 8.68 -3.23
C ALA A 54 -5.15 7.68 -2.44
N ALA A 55 -6.48 7.76 -2.57
CA ALA A 55 -7.40 6.81 -1.95
C ALA A 55 -7.15 5.36 -2.39
N GLY A 56 -7.00 5.13 -3.71
CA GLY A 56 -6.67 3.81 -4.24
C GLY A 56 -5.35 3.27 -3.72
N ALA A 57 -4.32 4.12 -3.63
CA ALA A 57 -3.01 3.77 -3.10
C ALA A 57 -3.07 3.36 -1.62
N PHE A 58 -3.81 4.10 -0.78
CA PHE A 58 -3.99 3.75 0.63
C PHE A 58 -4.70 2.41 0.82
N VAL A 59 -5.73 2.15 0.01
CA VAL A 59 -6.47 0.90 0.05
C VAL A 59 -5.60 -0.27 -0.41
N ALA A 60 -4.89 -0.11 -1.52
CA ALA A 60 -3.99 -1.13 -2.05
C ALA A 60 -2.82 -1.46 -1.10
N GLY A 61 -2.32 -0.49 -0.34
CA GLY A 61 -1.26 -0.72 0.65
C GLY A 61 -1.74 -1.36 1.96
N SER A 62 -2.91 -0.94 2.47
CA SER A 62 -3.37 -1.33 3.81
C SER A 62 -4.19 -2.63 3.86
N ILE A 63 -4.99 -2.89 2.83
CA ILE A 63 -6.00 -3.95 2.86
C ILE A 63 -5.43 -5.35 2.62
N PRO A 64 -4.51 -5.61 1.66
CA PRO A 64 -4.12 -6.99 1.32
C PRO A 64 -3.58 -7.76 2.52
N GLY A 65 -2.69 -7.16 3.30
CA GLY A 65 -2.10 -7.84 4.44
C GLY A 65 -3.05 -8.01 5.63
N ARG A 66 -4.06 -7.12 5.78
CA ARG A 66 -5.13 -7.29 6.79
C ARG A 66 -6.09 -8.41 6.43
N ILE A 67 -6.46 -8.52 5.14
CA ILE A 67 -7.29 -9.63 4.64
C ILE A 67 -6.54 -10.95 4.81
N LEU A 68 -5.25 -10.98 4.48
CA LEU A 68 -4.43 -12.17 4.66
C LEU A 68 -4.25 -12.53 6.14
N GLY A 69 -3.99 -11.53 6.99
CA GLY A 69 -3.87 -11.72 8.43
C GLY A 69 -5.17 -12.23 9.09
N SER A 70 -6.33 -11.77 8.62
CA SER A 70 -7.63 -12.24 9.11
C SER A 70 -7.98 -13.63 8.59
N LEU A 71 -7.65 -13.93 7.33
CA LEU A 71 -7.89 -15.25 6.72
C LEU A 71 -7.10 -16.37 7.41
N PHE A 72 -5.83 -16.11 7.73
CA PHE A 72 -4.97 -17.07 8.43
C PHE A 72 -5.07 -16.98 9.97
N ASN A 73 -5.99 -16.14 10.47
CA ASN A 73 -6.23 -15.90 11.90
C ASN A 73 -4.96 -15.64 12.71
N VAL A 74 -4.07 -14.83 12.13
CA VAL A 74 -2.74 -14.49 12.69
C VAL A 74 -2.88 -13.69 13.99
N TYR A 75 -3.99 -12.98 14.18
CA TYR A 75 -4.26 -12.17 15.37
C TYR A 75 -4.50 -13.00 16.65
N GLY A 76 -4.81 -14.30 16.53
CA GLY A 76 -5.07 -15.20 17.66
C GLY A 76 -3.83 -15.88 18.26
N GLY A 77 -2.62 -15.53 17.79
CA GLY A 77 -1.39 -16.24 18.14
C GLY A 77 -1.30 -17.61 17.45
N ILE A 78 -0.26 -18.39 17.76
CA ILE A 78 0.05 -19.63 17.03
C ILE A 78 -1.02 -20.71 17.20
N SER A 79 -1.79 -20.66 18.28
CA SER A 79 -2.94 -21.55 18.53
C SER A 79 -4.14 -21.27 17.62
N GLY A 80 -4.24 -20.07 17.03
CA GLY A 80 -5.33 -19.68 16.15
C GLY A 80 -5.06 -19.91 14.66
N ILE A 81 -3.81 -20.20 14.26
CA ILE A 81 -3.40 -20.26 12.85
C ILE A 81 -3.92 -21.54 12.20
N THR A 82 -4.71 -21.37 11.15
CA THR A 82 -5.33 -22.47 10.42
C THR A 82 -4.35 -23.22 9.52
N ASP A 83 -3.30 -22.55 9.04
CA ASP A 83 -2.36 -23.10 8.06
C ASP A 83 -1.03 -23.59 8.67
N PRO A 84 -0.64 -24.85 8.42
CA PRO A 84 0.58 -25.43 8.99
C PRO A 84 1.86 -24.77 8.47
N VAL A 85 1.84 -24.25 7.23
CA VAL A 85 3.00 -23.59 6.61
C VAL A 85 3.34 -22.27 7.30
N VAL A 86 2.32 -21.50 7.69
CA VAL A 86 2.49 -20.21 8.37
C VAL A 86 2.95 -20.43 9.81
N ALA A 87 2.37 -21.41 10.50
CA ALA A 87 2.75 -21.75 11.87
C ALA A 87 4.22 -22.18 11.97
N GLU A 88 4.71 -22.99 11.02
CA GLU A 88 6.12 -23.40 11.01
C GLU A 88 7.08 -22.23 10.71
N CYS A 89 6.68 -21.33 9.81
CA CYS A 89 7.47 -20.12 9.53
C CYS A 89 7.63 -19.22 10.77
N ILE A 90 6.54 -19.00 11.52
CA ILE A 90 6.58 -18.17 12.74
C ILE A 90 7.41 -18.82 13.83
N ARG A 91 7.34 -20.15 13.99
CA ARG A 91 8.21 -20.89 14.92
C ARG A 91 9.69 -20.71 14.56
N GLY A 92 10.04 -20.70 13.27
CA GLY A 92 11.38 -20.42 12.80
C GLY A 92 11.87 -18.99 13.10
N LEU A 93 10.95 -18.02 13.23
CA LEU A 93 11.25 -16.62 13.57
C LEU A 93 11.11 -16.30 15.07
N SER A 94 10.73 -17.27 15.89
CA SER A 94 10.64 -17.18 17.35
C SER A 94 11.90 -16.69 18.08
N PRO A 95 13.16 -16.93 17.64
CA PRO A 95 14.33 -16.45 18.39
C PRO A 95 14.52 -14.93 18.30
N GLN A 96 13.87 -14.26 17.35
CA GLN A 96 14.03 -12.82 17.13
C GLN A 96 13.03 -11.97 17.91
N LYS A 97 11.83 -12.48 18.18
CA LYS A 97 10.81 -11.82 19.02
C LYS A 97 9.93 -12.88 19.69
N PRO A 98 10.01 -13.10 21.02
CA PRO A 98 9.24 -14.15 21.69
C PRO A 98 7.77 -13.76 21.92
N THR A 99 7.41 -12.48 21.84
CA THR A 99 6.04 -12.01 22.10
C THR A 99 5.04 -12.36 20.99
N ILE A 100 5.51 -12.68 19.78
CA ILE A 100 4.67 -13.09 18.64
C ILE A 100 3.98 -14.45 18.84
N LEU A 101 4.43 -15.26 19.79
CA LEU A 101 3.82 -16.55 20.09
C LEU A 101 2.45 -16.37 20.79
N GLU A 102 2.29 -15.29 21.54
CA GLU A 102 1.14 -15.03 22.41
C GLU A 102 0.21 -13.95 21.84
N ARG A 103 0.77 -12.90 21.21
CA ARG A 103 0.00 -11.83 20.55
C ARG A 103 0.80 -11.27 19.37
N MET A 104 0.24 -11.35 18.17
CA MET A 104 0.80 -10.68 16.98
C MET A 104 0.02 -9.42 16.66
N ASP A 105 0.75 -8.31 16.48
CA ASP A 105 0.20 -7.08 15.94
C ASP A 105 0.62 -6.94 14.49
N TYR A 106 -0.36 -6.75 13.59
CA TYR A 106 -0.09 -6.64 12.16
C TYR A 106 0.82 -5.44 11.82
N ILE A 107 0.74 -4.36 12.59
CA ILE A 107 1.51 -3.14 12.30
C ILE A 107 2.96 -3.28 12.76
N GLU A 108 3.20 -3.85 13.94
CA GLU A 108 4.55 -4.00 14.49
C GLU A 108 5.31 -5.20 13.92
N ASP A 109 4.60 -6.26 13.54
CA ASP A 109 5.17 -7.51 13.06
C ASP A 109 4.93 -7.73 11.56
N ASN A 110 4.68 -6.65 10.81
CA ASN A 110 4.36 -6.69 9.38
C ASN A 110 5.41 -7.48 8.58
N VAL A 111 6.70 -7.26 8.85
CA VAL A 111 7.79 -7.96 8.13
C VAL A 111 7.71 -9.48 8.34
N VAL A 112 7.43 -9.93 9.55
CA VAL A 112 7.31 -11.36 9.90
C VAL A 112 6.08 -11.96 9.22
N ILE A 113 4.94 -11.29 9.34
CA ILE A 113 3.66 -11.75 8.80
C ILE A 113 3.73 -11.83 7.28
N VAL A 114 4.19 -10.75 6.62
CA VAL A 114 4.30 -10.69 5.15
C VAL A 114 5.27 -11.74 4.63
N THR A 115 6.41 -11.96 5.29
CA THR A 115 7.39 -12.98 4.86
C THR A 115 6.79 -14.39 4.92
N CYS A 116 6.09 -14.72 6.01
CA CYS A 116 5.47 -16.05 6.18
C CYS A 116 4.26 -16.26 5.28
N VAL A 117 3.43 -15.23 5.12
CA VAL A 117 2.28 -15.26 4.22
C VAL A 117 2.72 -15.40 2.77
N ASN A 118 3.78 -14.69 2.36
CA ASN A 118 4.30 -14.78 0.99
C ASN A 118 4.70 -16.22 0.62
N ARG A 119 5.18 -17.01 1.58
CA ARG A 119 5.49 -18.43 1.37
C ARG A 119 4.26 -19.26 0.97
N VAL A 120 3.10 -18.95 1.53
CA VAL A 120 1.81 -19.58 1.16
C VAL A 120 1.34 -19.10 -0.21
N LEU A 121 1.54 -17.83 -0.52
CA LEU A 121 1.19 -17.24 -1.81
C LEU A 121 2.03 -17.82 -2.96
N TYR A 122 3.30 -18.17 -2.70
CA TYR A 122 4.14 -18.89 -3.68
C TYR A 122 3.67 -20.32 -3.93
N ALA A 123 3.14 -20.99 -2.91
CA ALA A 123 2.63 -22.35 -3.06
C ALA A 123 1.30 -22.41 -3.83
N ASN A 124 0.47 -21.36 -3.72
CA ASN A 124 -0.87 -21.30 -4.33
C ASN A 124 -1.06 -20.03 -5.16
N PRO A 125 -0.66 -20.01 -6.45
CA PRO A 125 -0.77 -18.81 -7.29
C PRO A 125 -2.21 -18.35 -7.51
N VAL A 126 -3.18 -19.27 -7.45
CA VAL A 126 -4.62 -18.95 -7.57
C VAL A 126 -5.09 -18.04 -6.43
N LEU A 127 -4.64 -18.31 -5.21
CA LEU A 127 -5.00 -17.50 -4.03
C LEU A 127 -4.39 -16.08 -4.14
N SER A 128 -3.14 -16.00 -4.62
CA SER A 128 -2.44 -14.74 -4.87
C SER A 128 -3.17 -13.85 -5.87
N VAL A 129 -3.55 -14.41 -7.02
CA VAL A 129 -4.31 -13.67 -8.04
C VAL A 129 -5.71 -13.31 -7.53
N GLY A 130 -6.37 -14.21 -6.79
CA GLY A 130 -7.68 -13.95 -6.20
C GLY A 130 -7.66 -12.76 -5.24
N ILE A 131 -6.70 -12.71 -4.32
CA ILE A 131 -6.58 -11.62 -3.35
C ILE A 131 -6.18 -10.31 -4.04
N LEU A 132 -5.29 -10.37 -5.02
CA LEU A 132 -4.94 -9.20 -5.83
C LEU A 132 -6.15 -8.62 -6.57
N LEU A 133 -7.00 -9.46 -7.17
CA LEU A 133 -8.21 -8.99 -7.84
C LEU A 133 -9.23 -8.42 -6.85
N MET A 134 -9.40 -9.06 -5.70
CA MET A 134 -10.30 -8.55 -4.65
C MET A 134 -9.83 -7.21 -4.11
N THR A 135 -8.53 -7.04 -3.85
CA THR A 135 -7.98 -5.76 -3.36
C THR A 135 -8.06 -4.69 -4.43
N LEU A 136 -7.80 -5.03 -5.70
CA LEU A 136 -7.96 -4.11 -6.83
C LEU A 136 -9.41 -3.63 -6.99
N LEU A 137 -10.38 -4.54 -6.85
CA LEU A 137 -11.81 -4.19 -6.91
C LEU A 137 -12.22 -3.25 -5.78
N VAL A 138 -11.78 -3.52 -4.55
CA VAL A 138 -12.06 -2.64 -3.40
C VAL A 138 -11.36 -1.29 -3.57
N ALA A 139 -10.10 -1.28 -4.03
CA ALA A 139 -9.37 -0.04 -4.30
C ALA A 139 -10.04 0.79 -5.40
N ALA A 140 -10.48 0.15 -6.48
CA ALA A 140 -11.21 0.81 -7.56
C ALA A 140 -12.56 1.37 -7.08
N ALA A 141 -13.32 0.62 -6.27
CA ALA A 141 -14.59 1.06 -5.73
C ALA A 141 -14.43 2.29 -4.81
N VAL A 142 -13.45 2.24 -3.89
CA VAL A 142 -13.18 3.36 -2.97
C VAL A 142 -12.62 4.58 -3.72
N GLY A 143 -11.69 4.36 -4.65
CA GLY A 143 -11.13 5.40 -5.50
C GLY A 143 -12.19 6.08 -6.38
N ALA A 144 -13.12 5.30 -6.95
CA ALA A 144 -14.24 5.81 -7.72
C ALA A 144 -15.22 6.60 -6.85
N ALA A 145 -15.58 6.10 -5.66
CA ALA A 145 -16.46 6.79 -4.73
C ALA A 145 -15.89 8.15 -4.31
N LEU A 146 -14.61 8.19 -3.91
CA LEU A 146 -13.95 9.43 -3.51
C LEU A 146 -13.71 10.37 -4.71
N GLY A 147 -13.42 9.82 -5.89
CA GLY A 147 -13.34 10.58 -7.13
C GLY A 147 -14.66 11.28 -7.48
N LEU A 148 -15.80 10.59 -7.32
CA LEU A 148 -17.13 11.19 -7.52
C LEU A 148 -17.43 12.29 -6.50
N VAL A 149 -17.09 12.06 -5.23
CA VAL A 149 -17.26 13.09 -4.17
C VAL A 149 -16.41 14.32 -4.48
N ALA A 150 -15.17 14.14 -4.94
CA ALA A 150 -14.28 15.23 -5.36
C ALA A 150 -14.75 15.95 -6.64
N SER A 151 -15.50 15.26 -7.50
CA SER A 151 -16.02 15.84 -8.74
C SER A 151 -17.17 16.82 -8.50
N TYR A 152 -17.88 16.70 -7.36
CA TYR A 152 -18.98 17.59 -7.01
C TYR A 152 -18.57 19.06 -6.74
N PRO A 153 -17.55 19.38 -5.92
CA PRO A 153 -17.09 20.75 -5.73
C PRO A 153 -16.43 21.35 -6.98
N ALA A 154 -15.90 20.51 -7.88
CA ALA A 154 -15.29 20.96 -9.12
C ALA A 154 -16.25 21.71 -10.05
N LEU A 155 -17.55 21.46 -9.94
CA LEU A 155 -18.58 22.10 -10.76
C LEU A 155 -18.99 23.50 -10.27
N ARG A 156 -18.61 23.89 -9.05
CA ARG A 156 -19.12 25.12 -8.39
C ARG A 156 -18.10 26.24 -8.20
N LEU A 157 -16.79 25.97 -8.34
CA LEU A 157 -15.72 26.94 -8.08
C LEU A 157 -14.95 27.33 -9.34
N LYS A 158 -14.34 28.53 -9.34
CA LYS A 158 -13.37 28.92 -10.37
C LYS A 158 -12.10 28.06 -10.26
N GLU A 159 -11.50 27.77 -11.40
CA GLU A 159 -10.40 26.80 -11.58
C GLU A 159 -9.23 27.00 -10.59
N ASP A 160 -8.87 28.25 -10.31
CA ASP A 160 -7.73 28.58 -9.42
C ASP A 160 -7.96 28.20 -7.96
N TYR A 161 -9.16 28.43 -7.42
CA TYR A 161 -9.49 28.07 -6.04
C TYR A 161 -9.66 26.56 -5.89
N LEU A 162 -10.14 25.91 -6.94
CA LEU A 162 -10.31 24.47 -6.99
C LEU A 162 -8.94 23.76 -6.94
N ALA A 163 -7.95 24.25 -7.69
CA ALA A 163 -6.59 23.70 -7.71
C ALA A 163 -5.94 23.73 -6.31
N MET A 164 -6.00 24.86 -5.62
CA MET A 164 -5.41 25.01 -4.28
C MET A 164 -6.08 24.11 -3.23
N THR A 165 -7.41 24.02 -3.26
CA THR A 165 -8.14 23.18 -2.30
C THR A 165 -7.84 21.70 -2.49
N LEU A 166 -7.79 21.20 -3.73
CA LEU A 166 -7.51 19.80 -4.01
C LEU A 166 -6.04 19.42 -3.76
N LEU A 167 -5.11 20.35 -4.00
CA LEU A 167 -3.71 20.21 -3.55
C LEU A 167 -3.64 20.07 -2.03
N ALA A 168 -4.30 20.97 -1.30
CA ALA A 168 -4.35 20.93 0.16
C ALA A 168 -5.02 19.64 0.69
N PHE A 169 -6.03 19.12 -0.01
CA PHE A 169 -6.62 17.81 0.30
C PHE A 169 -5.64 16.65 0.07
N GLY A 170 -4.80 16.72 -0.97
CA GLY A 170 -3.74 15.74 -1.21
C GLY A 170 -2.73 15.67 -0.05
N GLU A 171 -2.25 16.83 0.41
CA GLU A 171 -1.38 16.93 1.59
C GLU A 171 -2.10 16.46 2.87
N PHE A 172 -3.38 16.79 3.02
CA PHE A 172 -4.19 16.35 4.15
C PHE A 172 -4.34 14.82 4.22
N LEU A 173 -4.58 14.15 3.08
CA LEU A 173 -4.62 12.69 3.03
C LEU A 173 -3.28 12.07 3.41
N THR A 174 -2.17 12.64 2.94
CA THR A 174 -0.83 12.23 3.31
C THR A 174 -0.59 12.39 4.82
N ALA A 175 -1.03 13.51 5.40
CA ALA A 175 -0.97 13.74 6.85
C ALA A 175 -1.76 12.70 7.65
N ILE A 176 -2.96 12.31 7.18
CA ILE A 176 -3.74 11.23 7.80
C ILE A 176 -2.95 9.91 7.76
N GLY A 177 -2.29 9.59 6.64
CA GLY A 177 -1.47 8.39 6.51
C GLY A 177 -0.32 8.34 7.52
N TYR A 178 0.37 9.46 7.74
CA TYR A 178 1.45 9.55 8.72
C TYR A 178 0.99 9.51 10.18
N TYR A 179 -0.16 10.13 10.48
CA TYR A 179 -0.65 10.25 11.85
C TYR A 179 -1.49 9.04 12.29
N SER A 180 -2.16 8.36 11.36
CA SER A 180 -3.05 7.24 11.66
C SER A 180 -2.33 5.90 11.58
N ARG A 181 -1.94 5.36 12.73
CA ARG A 181 -1.34 4.02 12.82
C ARG A 181 -2.29 2.94 12.29
N ASP A 182 -3.58 3.07 12.56
CA ASP A 182 -4.57 2.04 12.24
C ASP A 182 -4.90 1.87 10.75
N ILE A 183 -4.52 2.82 9.88
CA ILE A 183 -4.82 2.72 8.45
C ILE A 183 -3.58 2.26 7.68
N VAL A 184 -2.44 2.93 7.87
CA VAL A 184 -1.23 2.74 7.03
C VAL A 184 0.03 2.49 7.87
N GLY A 185 -0.11 2.22 9.17
CA GLY A 185 1.03 1.94 10.07
C GLY A 185 1.75 3.20 10.55
N GLY A 186 1.28 4.39 10.19
CA GLY A 186 1.89 5.65 10.59
C GLY A 186 3.35 5.75 10.13
N THR A 187 4.26 6.13 11.04
CA THR A 187 5.70 6.27 10.75
C THR A 187 6.43 4.93 10.55
N LEU A 188 5.81 3.81 10.94
CA LEU A 188 6.39 2.47 10.75
C LEU A 188 6.14 1.94 9.34
N GLY A 189 5.05 2.39 8.71
CA GLY A 189 4.59 1.90 7.41
C GLY A 189 4.15 0.44 7.44
N VAL A 190 3.20 0.07 6.59
CA VAL A 190 2.84 -1.33 6.33
C VAL A 190 2.91 -1.58 4.83
N SER A 191 3.80 -2.50 4.46
CA SER A 191 3.99 -3.04 3.12
C SER A 191 4.68 -4.38 3.22
#